data_AF-A0A949IZ92-F1
#
_entry.id   AF-A0A949IZ92-F1
#
_cell.length_a   1.000
_cell.length_b   1.000
_cell.length_c   1.000
_cell.angle_alpha   90.00
_cell.angle_beta   90.00
_cell.angle_gamma   90.00
#
_symmetry.space_group_name_H-M   'P 1'
#
loop_
_entity.id
_entity.type
_entity.pdbx_description
1 polymer ?
#
loop_
_entity_poly.entity_id
_entity_poly.type
_entity_poly.pdbx_seq_one_letter_code
_entity_poly.pdbx_strand_id
1 'polypeptide(L)'
;MLSSPIEILEVNMPEVQMAATNITQEQQRHIHENFKIPVDSLNPRTYWITSLDRQSVMPSDEELRQIASYREFVIKSYYNPRYSAKLLEIPIPKDSGNNTTVFHKGDNRGNDKCWFYRRTFWSSTTGPTFQPYVGDTFYLPLSLVEVMDRIQAIGMKEWSVWKKEHADIFPQTN
;
A
#
# COMPACT_ATOMS: atom_id res chain seq x y z
N MET A 1 15.39 -55.87 22.58
CA MET A 1 14.64 -55.04 21.62
C MET A 1 15.32 -53.70 21.55
N LEU A 2 16.14 -53.47 20.52
CA LEU A 2 16.87 -52.22 20.32
C LEU A 2 15.99 -51.32 19.43
N SER A 3 15.64 -50.14 19.92
CA SER A 3 14.89 -49.14 19.17
C SER A 3 15.82 -48.46 18.19
N SER A 4 15.56 -48.62 16.89
CA SER A 4 16.29 -47.92 15.84
C SER A 4 16.00 -46.40 15.91
N PRO A 5 17.00 -45.53 15.64
CA PRO A 5 16.76 -44.09 15.54
C PRO A 5 16.00 -43.78 14.25
N ILE A 6 15.04 -42.87 14.34
CA ILE A 6 14.32 -42.31 13.19
C ILE A 6 15.27 -41.34 12.48
N GLU A 7 15.70 -41.67 11.26
CA GLU A 7 16.33 -40.71 10.34
C GLU A 7 15.29 -39.67 9.93
N ILE A 8 15.49 -38.44 10.38
CA ILE A 8 14.73 -37.29 9.89
C ILE A 8 15.32 -36.94 8.53
N LEU A 9 14.60 -37.29 7.46
CA LEU A 9 14.88 -36.80 6.12
C LEU A 9 14.74 -35.27 6.14
N GLU A 10 15.86 -34.55 6.10
CA GLU A 10 15.88 -33.13 5.77
C GLU A 10 15.32 -32.98 4.35
N VAL A 11 14.06 -32.58 4.27
CA VAL A 11 13.44 -32.14 3.03
C VAL A 11 14.12 -30.83 2.66
N ASN A 12 15.12 -30.95 1.78
CA ASN A 12 15.81 -29.81 1.18
C ASN A 12 14.81 -29.09 0.28
N MET A 13 14.06 -28.15 0.86
CA MET A 13 13.19 -27.26 0.10
C MET A 13 14.07 -26.37 -0.77
N PRO A 14 13.82 -26.29 -2.09
CA PRO A 14 14.61 -25.42 -2.95
C PRO A 14 14.49 -23.98 -2.44
N GLU A 15 15.63 -23.31 -2.26
CA GLU A 15 15.69 -21.86 -2.10
C GLU A 15 14.92 -21.23 -3.26
N VAL A 16 13.70 -20.78 -2.99
CA VAL A 16 13.00 -19.88 -3.89
C VAL A 16 13.85 -18.62 -3.93
N GLN A 17 14.60 -18.45 -5.01
CA GLN A 17 15.35 -17.24 -5.31
C GLN A 17 14.35 -16.08 -5.31
N MET A 18 14.22 -15.40 -4.17
CA MET A 18 13.36 -14.24 -4.01
C MET A 18 13.94 -13.13 -4.89
N ALA A 19 13.35 -12.91 -6.07
CA ALA A 19 13.61 -11.72 -6.85
C ALA A 19 13.42 -10.50 -5.94
N ALA A 20 14.42 -9.62 -5.87
CA ALA A 20 14.47 -8.54 -4.89
C ALA A 20 13.18 -7.71 -4.86
N THR A 21 12.34 -7.94 -3.84
CA THR A 21 11.03 -7.30 -3.63
C THR A 21 11.18 -5.94 -2.92
N ASN A 22 12.17 -5.12 -3.29
CA ASN A 22 12.42 -3.87 -2.58
C ASN A 22 12.64 -2.70 -3.54
N ILE A 23 12.02 -1.56 -3.21
CA ILE A 23 12.25 -0.29 -3.88
C ILE A 23 13.66 0.21 -3.57
N THR A 24 14.50 0.31 -4.59
CA THR A 24 15.88 0.82 -4.52
C THR A 24 15.93 2.31 -4.17
N GLN A 25 17.10 2.83 -3.78
CA GLN A 25 17.25 4.26 -3.48
C GLN A 25 16.98 5.17 -4.68
N GLU A 26 17.36 4.75 -5.88
CA GLU A 26 17.09 5.48 -7.11
C GLU A 26 15.58 5.55 -7.41
N GLN A 27 14.88 4.43 -7.26
CA GLN A 27 13.42 4.38 -7.38
C GLN A 27 12.73 5.23 -6.31
N GLN A 28 13.22 5.20 -5.05
CA GLN A 28 12.70 6.07 -3.99
C GLN A 28 12.84 7.54 -4.34
N ARG A 29 13.98 7.94 -4.93
CA ARG A 29 14.20 9.31 -5.40
C ARG A 29 13.22 9.68 -6.52
N HIS A 30 13.03 8.82 -7.52
CA HIS A 30 12.04 9.02 -8.59
C HIS A 30 10.62 9.21 -8.03
N ILE A 31 10.21 8.34 -7.11
CA ILE A 31 8.90 8.40 -6.46
C ILE A 31 8.71 9.73 -5.71
N HIS A 32 9.71 10.12 -4.93
CA HIS A 32 9.67 11.37 -4.16
C HIS A 32 9.64 12.58 -5.08
N GLU A 33 10.54 12.67 -6.05
CA GLU A 33 10.70 13.87 -6.88
C GLU A 33 9.49 14.11 -7.78
N ASN A 34 8.93 13.06 -8.36
CA ASN A 34 7.87 13.18 -9.37
C ASN A 34 6.45 13.08 -8.81
N PHE A 35 6.24 12.27 -7.76
CA PHE A 35 4.89 12.00 -7.23
C PHE A 35 4.70 12.49 -5.78
N LYS A 36 5.80 12.90 -5.14
CA LYS A 36 5.85 13.35 -3.74
C LYS A 36 5.34 12.29 -2.77
N ILE A 37 5.46 11.00 -3.09
CA ILE A 37 5.01 9.91 -2.22
C ILE A 37 6.17 9.51 -1.31
N PRO A 38 5.99 9.46 0.02
CA PRO A 38 7.01 8.93 0.90
C PRO A 38 7.08 7.41 0.77
N VAL A 39 8.29 6.87 0.69
CA VAL A 39 8.56 5.44 0.81
C VAL A 39 9.06 5.17 2.22
N ASP A 40 8.30 4.41 3.00
CA ASP A 40 8.60 4.13 4.40
C ASP A 40 8.59 2.62 4.66
N SER A 41 9.01 2.21 5.85
CA SER A 41 8.98 0.82 6.28
C SER A 41 7.57 0.33 6.55
N LEU A 42 7.45 -0.99 6.67
CA LEU A 42 6.26 -1.65 7.21
C LEU A 42 5.82 -1.06 8.56
N ASN A 43 6.64 -0.42 9.39
CA ASN A 43 6.16 0.21 10.62
C ASN A 43 6.56 1.69 10.64
N PRO A 44 5.87 2.54 9.85
CA PRO A 44 6.24 3.93 9.74
C PRO A 44 6.03 4.58 11.11
N ARG A 45 7.12 5.09 11.69
CA ARG A 45 7.05 6.00 12.84
C ARG A 45 6.71 7.42 12.40
N THR A 46 6.61 7.61 11.09
CA THR A 46 6.31 8.87 10.46
C THR A 46 4.86 8.85 10.02
N TYR A 47 4.04 9.68 10.64
CA TYR A 47 2.60 9.78 10.41
C TYR A 47 2.28 10.50 9.08
N TRP A 48 2.61 9.85 7.96
CA TRP A 48 2.26 10.34 6.62
C TRP A 48 0.74 10.26 6.41
N ILE A 49 0.17 11.07 5.52
CA ILE A 49 -1.25 10.87 5.14
C ILE A 49 -1.38 9.60 4.29
N THR A 50 -0.51 9.47 3.29
CA THR A 50 -0.34 8.26 2.48
C THR A 50 1.15 7.95 2.32
N SER A 51 1.51 6.67 2.24
CA SER A 51 2.87 6.23 1.95
C SER A 51 2.90 4.93 1.16
N LEU A 52 4.06 4.62 0.58
CA LEU A 52 4.35 3.34 -0.07
C LEU A 52 5.31 2.53 0.81
N ASP A 53 5.08 1.23 0.91
CA ASP A 53 5.97 0.32 1.62
C ASP A 53 7.24 0.07 0.82
N ARG A 54 8.40 0.19 1.48
CA ARG A 54 9.73 -0.03 0.89
C ARG A 54 9.90 -1.45 0.34
N GLN A 55 9.18 -2.41 0.89
CA GLN A 55 9.19 -3.81 0.45
C GLN A 55 8.23 -4.08 -0.72
N SER A 56 7.73 -3.03 -1.38
CA SER A 56 6.96 -3.21 -2.60
C SER A 56 7.87 -3.49 -3.78
N VAL A 57 7.36 -4.22 -4.76
CA VAL A 57 7.86 -4.11 -6.14
C VAL A 57 7.57 -2.71 -6.67
N MET A 58 8.39 -2.22 -7.60
CA MET A 58 8.26 -0.86 -8.15
C MET A 58 6.89 -0.66 -8.82
N PRO A 59 6.06 0.29 -8.35
CA PRO A 59 4.84 0.67 -9.06
C PRO A 59 5.13 1.36 -10.39
N SER A 60 4.18 1.27 -11.32
CA SER A 60 4.23 2.07 -12.55
C SER A 60 3.97 3.55 -12.24
N ASP A 61 4.40 4.44 -13.13
CA ASP A 61 4.09 5.87 -13.00
C ASP A 61 2.58 6.14 -12.95
N GLU A 62 1.77 5.32 -13.60
CA GLU A 62 0.30 5.43 -13.54
C GLU A 62 -0.24 5.10 -12.16
N GLU A 63 0.21 4.01 -11.55
CA GLU A 63 -0.16 3.65 -10.17
C GLU A 63 0.33 4.71 -9.17
N LEU A 64 1.50 5.31 -9.40
CA LEU A 64 2.01 6.41 -8.58
C LEU A 64 1.15 7.67 -8.71
N ARG A 65 0.65 8.01 -9.91
CA ARG A 65 -0.34 9.11 -10.08
C ARG A 65 -1.63 8.82 -9.32
N GLN A 66 -2.11 7.58 -9.35
CA GLN A 66 -3.30 7.16 -8.62
C GLN A 66 -3.11 7.31 -7.11
N ILE A 67 -1.98 6.90 -6.54
CA ILE A 67 -1.68 7.09 -5.11
C ILE A 67 -1.58 8.58 -4.75
N ALA A 68 -0.96 9.39 -5.60
CA ALA A 68 -0.87 10.84 -5.38
C ALA A 68 -2.25 11.52 -5.42
N SER A 69 -3.11 11.15 -6.37
CA SER A 69 -4.48 11.66 -6.45
C SER A 69 -5.33 11.19 -5.27
N TYR A 70 -5.18 9.93 -4.85
CA TYR A 70 -5.86 9.41 -3.66
C TYR A 70 -5.46 10.16 -2.38
N ARG A 71 -4.20 10.57 -2.24
CA ARG A 71 -3.76 11.42 -1.12
C ARG A 71 -4.50 12.76 -1.12
N GLU A 72 -4.61 13.39 -2.28
CA GLU A 72 -5.33 14.66 -2.41
C GLU A 72 -6.81 14.51 -2.05
N PHE A 73 -7.45 13.44 -2.50
CA PHE A 73 -8.80 13.07 -2.09
C PHE A 73 -8.92 12.97 -0.55
N VAL A 74 -8.05 12.19 0.09
CA VAL A 74 -8.05 12.05 1.56
C VAL A 74 -7.90 13.41 2.25
N ILE A 75 -7.01 14.27 1.76
CA ILE A 75 -6.80 15.61 2.32
C ILE A 75 -8.06 16.48 2.20
N LYS A 76 -8.73 16.46 1.05
CA LYS A 76 -9.92 17.28 0.79
C LYS A 76 -11.18 16.75 1.48
N SER A 77 -11.28 15.42 1.67
CA SER A 77 -12.48 14.79 2.23
C SER A 77 -12.51 14.73 3.75
N TYR A 78 -11.35 14.54 4.41
CA TYR A 78 -11.32 14.28 5.85
C TYR A 78 -10.85 15.47 6.70
N TYR A 79 -10.28 16.51 6.08
CA TYR A 79 -9.82 17.69 6.80
C TYR A 79 -10.69 18.89 6.47
N ASN A 80 -10.74 19.85 7.40
CA ASN A 80 -11.46 21.09 7.17
C ASN A 80 -10.75 21.91 6.07
N PRO A 81 -11.48 22.74 5.28
CA PRO A 81 -10.92 23.41 4.10
C PRO A 81 -9.65 24.23 4.36
N ARG A 82 -9.59 24.92 5.51
CA ARG A 82 -8.42 25.73 5.89
C ARG A 82 -7.18 24.86 6.13
N TYR A 83 -7.35 23.69 6.73
CA TYR A 83 -6.24 22.78 6.98
C TYR A 83 -5.88 21.97 5.73
N SER A 84 -6.86 21.56 4.93
CA SER A 84 -6.62 20.92 3.63
C SER A 84 -5.76 21.79 2.73
N ALA A 85 -6.05 23.10 2.61
CA ALA A 85 -5.24 24.03 1.83
C ALA A 85 -3.77 24.03 2.27
N LYS A 86 -3.52 24.10 3.59
CA LYS A 86 -2.16 24.03 4.15
C LYS A 86 -1.46 22.70 3.86
N LEU A 87 -2.18 21.58 3.98
CA LEU A 87 -1.61 20.25 3.73
C LEU A 87 -1.24 20.07 2.25
N LEU A 88 -2.03 20.60 1.32
CA LEU A 88 -1.76 20.50 -0.11
C LEU A 88 -0.55 21.33 -0.57
N GLU A 89 -0.15 22.36 0.19
CA GLU A 89 1.08 23.12 -0.05
C GLU A 89 2.36 22.35 0.38
N ILE A 90 2.22 21.36 1.26
CA ILE A 90 3.34 20.56 1.74
C ILE A 90 3.60 19.44 0.72
N PRO A 91 4.81 19.32 0.14
CA PRO A 91 5.09 18.29 -0.86
C PRO A 91 4.77 16.88 -0.36
N ILE A 92 5.18 16.56 0.86
CA ILE A 92 4.89 15.28 1.51
C ILE A 92 4.16 15.56 2.83
N PRO A 93 2.82 15.65 2.80
CA PRO A 93 2.05 16.05 3.96
C PRO A 93 2.06 14.96 5.03
N LYS A 94 2.25 15.41 6.26
CA LYS A 94 2.15 14.62 7.48
C LYS A 94 0.98 15.14 8.30
N ASP A 95 0.41 14.26 9.10
CA ASP A 95 -0.56 14.63 10.12
C ASP A 95 -0.15 13.93 11.41
N SER A 96 -0.30 14.57 12.58
CA SER A 96 0.05 13.93 13.86
C SER A 96 -0.89 12.77 14.24
N GLY A 97 -1.90 12.47 13.41
CA GLY A 97 -2.87 11.41 13.62
C GLY A 97 -2.43 10.03 13.11
N ASN A 98 -3.17 8.99 13.51
CA ASN A 98 -2.92 7.59 13.14
C ASN A 98 -3.62 7.16 11.83
N ASN A 99 -3.99 8.09 10.94
CA ASN A 99 -4.79 7.79 9.75
C ASN A 99 -3.97 7.47 8.50
N THR A 100 -2.66 7.23 8.64
CA THR A 100 -1.78 6.86 7.53
C THR A 100 -2.31 5.64 6.79
N THR A 101 -2.49 5.79 5.48
CA THR A 101 -2.71 4.66 4.57
C THR A 101 -1.40 4.29 3.91
N VAL A 102 -0.90 3.09 4.20
CA VAL A 102 0.31 2.52 3.59
C VAL A 102 -0.13 1.58 2.48
N PHE A 103 0.33 1.79 1.25
CA PHE A 103 0.12 0.87 0.13
C PHE A 103 1.33 -0.05 -0.03
N HIS A 104 1.08 -1.28 -0.48
CA HIS A 104 2.11 -2.25 -0.80
C HIS A 104 1.76 -2.95 -2.11
N LYS A 105 2.76 -3.11 -2.99
CA LYS A 105 2.62 -3.80 -4.27
C LYS A 105 3.48 -5.05 -4.28
N GLY A 106 2.95 -6.14 -4.81
CA GLY A 106 3.61 -7.43 -4.82
C GLY A 106 3.18 -8.30 -3.66
N ASP A 107 3.24 -9.61 -3.81
CA ASP A 107 3.11 -10.55 -2.69
C ASP A 107 4.34 -11.46 -2.59
N ASN A 108 4.49 -12.13 -1.45
CA ASN A 108 5.57 -13.10 -1.20
C ASN A 108 5.49 -14.35 -2.12
N ARG A 109 4.49 -14.42 -3.01
CA ARG A 109 4.33 -15.47 -4.03
C ARG A 109 4.75 -14.97 -5.42
N GLY A 110 5.32 -13.77 -5.53
CA GLY A 110 5.87 -13.20 -6.76
C GLY A 110 4.84 -12.54 -7.68
N ASN A 111 3.61 -12.29 -7.21
CA ASN A 111 2.61 -11.60 -8.03
C ASN A 111 2.74 -10.09 -7.90
N ASP A 112 3.40 -9.46 -8.88
CA ASP A 112 3.62 -8.02 -8.95
C ASP A 112 2.37 -7.20 -9.26
N LYS A 113 1.24 -7.81 -9.63
CA LYS A 113 -0.03 -7.11 -9.90
C LYS A 113 -0.89 -6.94 -8.66
N CYS A 114 -0.56 -7.62 -7.57
CA CYS A 114 -1.30 -7.54 -6.33
C CYS A 114 -1.01 -6.25 -5.58
N TRP A 115 -2.07 -5.60 -5.12
CA TRP A 115 -1.99 -4.47 -4.22
C TRP A 115 -2.61 -4.78 -2.88
N PHE A 116 -2.04 -4.14 -1.86
CA PHE A 116 -2.46 -4.24 -0.49
C PHE A 116 -2.44 -2.86 0.16
N TYR A 117 -3.17 -2.72 1.26
CA TYR A 117 -3.08 -1.55 2.12
C TYR A 117 -3.07 -1.90 3.60
N ARG A 118 -2.62 -0.94 4.39
CA ARG A 118 -2.82 -0.95 5.83
C ARG A 118 -3.12 0.45 6.32
N ARG A 119 -3.97 0.56 7.34
CA ARG A 119 -4.15 1.80 8.10
C ARG A 119 -3.50 1.71 9.47
N THR A 120 -2.74 2.73 9.86
CA THR A 120 -2.00 2.73 11.13
C THR A 120 -2.87 2.75 12.39
N PHE A 121 -4.15 3.15 12.30
CA PHE A 121 -5.07 3.15 13.44
C PHE A 121 -5.63 1.75 13.81
N TRP A 122 -5.39 0.73 12.97
CA TRP A 122 -5.81 -0.65 13.23
C TRP A 122 -4.79 -1.35 14.13
N SER A 123 -4.80 -0.93 15.40
CA SER A 123 -4.19 -1.50 16.62
C SER A 123 -2.90 -2.32 16.53
N SER A 124 -2.00 -2.00 17.46
CA SER A 124 -0.82 -2.78 17.90
C SER A 124 -1.12 -4.21 18.40
N THR A 125 -2.38 -4.65 18.44
CA THR A 125 -2.80 -5.93 19.03
C THR A 125 -2.96 -7.05 17.99
N THR A 126 -3.23 -6.71 16.71
CA THR A 126 -3.39 -7.65 15.59
C THR A 126 -2.20 -7.64 14.61
N GLY A 127 -1.17 -6.87 14.92
CA GLY A 127 0.03 -6.72 14.11
C GLY A 127 -0.18 -5.93 12.81
N PRO A 128 0.92 -5.58 12.13
CA PRO A 128 0.95 -4.79 10.90
C PRO A 128 0.44 -5.59 9.68
N THR A 129 -0.82 -6.02 9.66
CA THR A 129 -1.34 -6.85 8.58
C THR A 129 -1.82 -6.01 7.40
N PHE A 130 -1.22 -6.26 6.24
CA PHE A 130 -1.71 -5.77 4.95
C PHE A 130 -3.01 -6.48 4.58
N GLN A 131 -3.93 -5.73 3.98
CA GLN A 131 -5.22 -6.21 3.49
C GLN A 131 -5.28 -6.07 1.96
N PRO A 132 -5.84 -7.05 1.23
CA PRO A 132 -6.37 -8.33 1.74
C PRO A 132 -5.28 -9.27 2.26
N TYR A 133 -5.55 -10.06 3.30
CA TYR A 133 -4.56 -10.98 3.85
C TYR A 133 -4.36 -12.21 2.94
N VAL A 134 -3.11 -12.51 2.55
CA VAL A 134 -2.77 -13.62 1.62
C VAL A 134 -3.08 -15.02 2.20
N GLY A 135 -3.20 -15.13 3.53
CA GLY A 135 -3.61 -16.37 4.20
C GLY A 135 -5.12 -16.52 4.38
N ASP A 136 -5.92 -15.56 3.91
CA ASP A 136 -7.38 -15.69 3.89
C ASP A 136 -7.80 -16.70 2.80
N THR A 137 -8.71 -17.61 3.15
CA THR A 137 -9.26 -18.62 2.25
C THR A 137 -9.93 -18.02 1.01
N PHE A 138 -10.32 -16.74 1.09
CA PHE A 138 -10.95 -15.97 0.01
C PHE A 138 -10.01 -14.91 -0.60
N TYR A 139 -8.69 -15.07 -0.47
CA TYR A 139 -7.73 -14.17 -1.09
C TYR A 139 -7.96 -14.06 -2.60
N LEU A 140 -8.30 -12.84 -3.03
CA LEU A 140 -8.30 -12.46 -4.44
C LEU A 140 -7.26 -11.35 -4.61
N PRO A 141 -6.34 -11.48 -5.59
CA PRO A 141 -5.41 -10.43 -5.91
C PRO A 141 -6.19 -9.20 -6.39
N LEU A 142 -5.96 -8.05 -5.74
CA LEU A 142 -6.64 -6.80 -6.06
C LEU A 142 -5.71 -5.87 -6.82
N SER A 143 -6.28 -5.12 -7.76
CA SER A 143 -5.67 -3.92 -8.31
C SER A 143 -5.59 -2.80 -7.26
N LEU A 144 -4.76 -1.80 -7.54
CA LEU A 144 -4.64 -0.61 -6.68
C LEU A 144 -5.99 0.10 -6.49
N VAL A 145 -6.77 0.23 -7.56
CA VAL A 145 -8.08 0.90 -7.52
C VAL A 145 -9.07 0.12 -6.67
N GLU A 146 -9.11 -1.21 -6.78
CA GLU A 146 -9.97 -2.05 -5.93
C GLU A 146 -9.56 -1.96 -4.45
N VAL A 147 -8.27 -1.84 -4.15
CA VAL A 147 -7.78 -1.55 -2.80
C VAL A 147 -8.29 -0.19 -2.31
N MET A 148 -8.20 0.86 -3.12
CA MET A 148 -8.73 2.19 -2.79
C MET A 148 -10.26 2.16 -2.57
N ASP A 149 -10.99 1.44 -3.42
CA ASP A 149 -12.44 1.25 -3.30
C ASP A 149 -12.81 0.57 -1.97
N ARG A 150 -12.07 -0.46 -1.56
CA ARG A 150 -12.25 -1.11 -0.25
C ARG A 150 -11.96 -0.15 0.90
N ILE A 151 -10.89 0.63 0.81
CA ILE A 151 -10.55 1.62 1.84
C ILE A 151 -11.67 2.67 2.00
N GLN A 152 -12.31 3.04 0.89
CA GLN A 152 -13.32 4.08 0.80
C GLN A 152 -14.77 3.57 0.84
N ALA A 153 -15.00 2.32 1.24
CA ALA A 153 -16.34 1.74 1.25
C ALA A 153 -17.39 2.57 2.03
N ILE A 154 -17.00 3.25 3.12
CA ILE A 154 -17.89 4.13 3.90
C ILE A 154 -18.13 5.49 3.21
N GLY A 155 -17.16 5.99 2.45
CA GLY A 155 -17.21 7.25 1.68
C GLY A 155 -17.33 7.04 0.16
N MET A 156 -18.00 5.95 -0.24
CA MET A 156 -17.96 5.45 -1.62
C MET A 156 -18.50 6.46 -2.63
N LYS A 157 -19.44 7.32 -2.23
CA LYS A 157 -20.04 8.33 -3.11
C LYS A 157 -19.03 9.40 -3.50
N GLU A 158 -18.38 10.03 -2.53
CA GLU A 158 -17.38 11.08 -2.73
C GLU A 158 -16.20 10.53 -3.53
N TRP A 159 -15.76 9.31 -3.21
CA TRP A 159 -14.68 8.66 -3.96
C TRP A 159 -15.08 8.35 -5.40
N SER A 160 -16.31 7.90 -5.65
CA SER A 160 -16.80 7.67 -7.02
C SER A 160 -16.90 8.95 -7.83
N VAL A 161 -17.29 10.07 -7.20
CA VAL A 161 -17.29 11.39 -7.84
C VAL A 161 -15.85 11.81 -8.16
N TRP A 162 -14.93 11.67 -7.22
CA TRP A 162 -13.51 11.99 -7.41
C TRP A 162 -12.91 11.24 -8.61
N LYS A 163 -13.12 9.92 -8.70
CA LYS A 163 -12.65 9.10 -9.83
C LYS A 163 -13.23 9.57 -11.17
N LYS A 164 -14.48 10.04 -11.20
CA LYS A 164 -15.10 10.59 -12.43
C LYS A 164 -14.50 11.94 -12.83
N GLU A 165 -14.19 12.79 -11.86
CA GLU A 165 -13.55 14.09 -12.09
C GLU A 165 -12.09 13.96 -12.52
N HIS A 166 -11.44 12.83 -12.19
CA HIS A 166 -10.05 12.50 -12.54
C HIS A 166 -9.98 11.23 -13.41
N ALA A 167 -10.82 11.16 -14.44
CA ALA A 167 -10.92 9.98 -15.32
C ALA A 167 -9.65 9.70 -16.13
N ASP A 168 -8.77 10.69 -16.28
CA ASP A 168 -7.43 10.56 -16.86
C ASP A 168 -6.45 9.81 -15.95
N ILE A 169 -6.70 9.81 -14.63
CA ILE A 169 -5.92 9.09 -13.62
C ILE A 169 -6.58 7.75 -13.26
N PHE A 170 -7.92 7.72 -13.25
CA PHE A 170 -8.72 6.54 -12.94
C PHE A 170 -9.59 6.16 -14.15
N PRO A 171 -8.99 5.59 -15.20
CA PRO A 171 -9.75 5.12 -16.36
C PRO A 171 -10.80 4.11 -15.89
N GLN A 172 -12.04 4.30 -16.35
CA GLN A 172 -13.11 3.34 -16.08
C GLN A 172 -12.73 2.02 -16.76
N THR A 173 -12.53 0.97 -15.97
CA THR A 173 -12.51 -0.39 -16.50
C THR A 173 -13.94 -0.74 -16.91
N ASN A 174 -14.17 -0.86 -18.22
CA ASN A 174 -15.43 -1.33 -18.80
C ASN A 174 -15.78 -2.75 -18.34
#